data_AF-A0A529LE02-F1
#
_entry.id   AF-A0A529LE02-F1
#
_cell.length_a   1.000
_cell.length_b   1.000
_cell.length_c   1.000
_cell.angle_alpha   90.00
_cell.angle_beta   90.00
_cell.angle_gamma   90.00
#
_symmetry.space_group_name_H-M   'P 1'
#
loop_
_entity.id
_entity.type
_entity.pdbx_description
1 polymer ?
#
loop_
_entity_poly.entity_id
_entity_poly.type
_entity_poly.pdbx_seq_one_letter_code
_entity_poly.pdbx_strand_id
1 'polypeptide(L)' 'MIPAKRLCLSAILLLAAAMPAYAHVGIGTASSFTAGFMHPLSGLDHMTVMVAVGLWAALKGGKAVLAWPAAFV' A
#
# COMPACT_ATOMS: atom_id res chain seq x y z
N MET A 1 -14.97 -14.67 19.56
CA MET A 1 -15.23 -13.31 20.07
C MET A 1 -13.88 -12.60 20.19
N ILE A 2 -13.63 -11.55 19.42
CA ILE A 2 -12.36 -10.82 19.50
C ILE A 2 -12.39 -10.01 20.82
N PRO A 3 -11.40 -10.14 21.70
CA PRO A 3 -11.40 -9.43 22.98
C PRO A 3 -11.28 -7.92 22.75
N ALA A 4 -12.09 -7.12 23.45
CA ALA A 4 -12.17 -5.66 23.28
C ALA A 4 -10.80 -4.97 23.35
N LYS A 5 -9.88 -5.45 24.20
CA LYS A 5 -8.50 -4.95 24.29
C LYS A 5 -7.73 -5.05 22.96
N ARG A 6 -7.91 -6.14 22.20
CA ARG A 6 -7.24 -6.31 20.90
C ARG A 6 -7.80 -5.33 19.89
N LEU A 7 -9.12 -5.14 19.87
CA LEU A 7 -9.77 -4.20 18.96
C LEU A 7 -9.33 -2.75 19.24
N CYS A 8 -9.27 -2.35 20.51
CA CYS A 8 -8.78 -1.03 20.90
C CYS A 8 -7.32 -0.82 20.51
N LEU A 9 -6.46 -1.82 20.69
CA LEU A 9 -5.06 -1.74 20.28
C LEU A 9 -4.93 -1.54 18.76
N SER A 10 -5.68 -2.30 17.96
CA SER A 10 -5.72 -2.13 16.50
C SER A 10 -6.15 -0.73 16.09
N ALA A 11 -7.21 -0.20 16.72
CA ALA A 11 -7.73 1.13 16.43
C ALA A 11 -6.70 2.23 16.76
N ILE A 12 -6.01 2.11 17.90
CA ILE A 12 -4.94 3.05 18.29
C ILE A 12 -3.79 2.99 17.30
N LEU A 13 -3.36 1.80 16.89
CA LEU A 13 -2.28 1.63 15.91
C LEU A 13 -2.65 2.21 14.53
N LEU A 14 -3.89 2.01 14.08
CA LEU A 14 -4.38 2.59 12.82
C LEU A 14 -4.43 4.12 12.88
N LEU A 15 -4.88 4.68 14.01
CA LEU A 15 -4.94 6.12 14.19
C LEU A 15 -3.54 6.75 14.28
N ALA A 16 -2.60 6.07 14.95
CA ALA A 16 -1.21 6.50 15.01
C ALA A 16 -0.49 6.41 13.64
N ALA A 17 -0.94 5.50 12.77
CA ALA A 17 -0.43 5.36 11.41
C ALA A 17 -1.06 6.35 10.42
N ALA A 18 -2.07 7.13 10.82
CA ALA A 18 -2.69 8.12 9.96
C ALA A 18 -1.74 9.31 9.74
N MET A 19 -1.04 9.33 8.62
CA MET A 19 -0.14 10.42 8.21
C MET A 19 -0.80 11.28 7.10
N PRO A 20 -0.44 12.56 6.96
CA PRO A 20 -0.84 13.37 5.81
C PRO A 20 -0.37 12.73 4.50
N ALA A 21 -1.25 12.68 3.50
CA ALA A 21 -0.87 12.25 2.16
C ALA A 21 0.07 13.30 1.53
N TYR A 22 1.35 12.97 1.40
CA TYR A 22 2.34 13.79 0.69
C TYR A 22 2.15 13.69 -0.83
N ALA A 23 1.01 14.16 -1.34
CA ALA A 23 0.67 14.11 -2.77
C ALA A 23 1.28 15.26 -3.60
N HIS A 24 1.97 16.21 -2.95
CA HIS A 24 2.55 17.37 -3.64
C HIS A 24 3.94 17.04 -4.20
N VAL A 25 3.97 16.78 -5.51
CA VAL A 25 5.20 16.66 -6.31
C VAL A 25 5.66 18.05 -6.75
N GLY A 26 6.94 18.36 -6.54
CA GLY A 26 7.51 19.66 -6.90
C GLY A 26 7.27 20.03 -8.36
N ILE A 27 7.08 21.33 -8.63
CA ILE A 27 6.74 21.87 -9.96
C ILE A 27 7.69 21.31 -11.03
N GLY A 28 7.14 20.67 -12.07
CA GLY A 28 7.86 20.26 -13.28
C GLY A 28 8.39 18.82 -13.32
N THR A 29 8.30 18.03 -12.23
CA THR A 29 8.86 16.66 -12.19
C THR A 29 7.84 15.54 -12.40
N ALA A 30 6.55 15.84 -12.34
CA ALA A 30 5.48 14.84 -12.27
C ALA A 30 5.05 14.22 -13.61
N SER A 31 5.35 14.84 -14.75
CA SER A 31 4.81 14.49 -16.07
C SER A 31 5.74 13.61 -16.94
N SER A 32 6.88 13.19 -16.40
CA SER A 32 7.84 12.36 -17.13
C SER A 32 7.50 10.87 -17.04
N PHE A 33 7.82 10.09 -18.08
CA PHE A 33 7.68 8.62 -18.05
C PHE A 33 8.36 7.99 -16.83
N THR A 34 9.60 8.42 -16.53
CA THR A 34 10.35 7.97 -15.36
C THR A 34 9.63 8.29 -14.05
N ALA A 35 8.97 9.44 -13.96
CA ALA A 35 8.21 9.82 -12.77
C ALA A 35 6.97 8.94 -12.60
N GLY A 36 6.25 8.65 -13.68
CA GLY A 36 5.14 7.69 -13.68
C GLY A 36 5.56 6.27 -13.32
N PHE A 37 6.69 5.79 -13.87
CA PHE A 37 7.24 4.47 -13.57
C PHE A 37 7.68 4.34 -12.10
N MET A 38 8.29 5.39 -11.54
CA MET A 38 8.72 5.41 -10.14
C MET A 38 7.58 5.70 -9.16
N HIS A 39 6.41 6.13 -9.63
CA HIS A 39 5.31 6.57 -8.78
C HIS A 39 4.87 5.51 -7.75
N PRO A 40 4.64 4.23 -8.12
CA PRO A 40 4.27 3.19 -7.15
C PRO A 40 5.36 2.89 -6.10
N LEU A 41 6.62 3.24 -6.41
CA LEU A 41 7.79 2.97 -5.57
C LEU A 41 8.18 4.17 -4.68
N SER A 42 7.46 5.28 -4.79
CA SER A 42 7.81 6.55 -4.14
C SER A 42 7.14 6.78 -2.78
N GLY A 43 6.09 6.02 -2.45
CA GLY A 43 5.31 6.18 -1.22
C GLY A 43 5.30 4.96 -0.33
N LEU A 44 5.48 5.15 0.98
CA LEU A 44 5.35 4.07 1.98
C LEU A 44 3.97 3.43 1.96
N ASP A 45 2.92 4.22 1.72
CA ASP A 45 1.55 3.71 1.60
C ASP A 45 1.41 2.74 0.42
N HIS A 46 2.02 3.05 -0.73
CA HIS A 46 1.99 2.14 -1.88
C HIS A 46 2.82 0.89 -1.62
N MET A 47 4.02 1.02 -1.07
CA MET A 47 4.88 -0.13 -0.76
C MET A 47 4.23 -1.10 0.23
N THR A 48 3.58 -0.58 1.27
CA THR A 48 2.87 -1.43 2.25
C THR A 48 1.70 -2.16 1.61
N VAL A 49 0.95 -1.53 0.71
CA VAL A 49 -0.12 -2.20 -0.04
C VAL A 49 0.43 -3.22 -1.04
N MET A 50 1.51 -2.93 -1.77
CA MET A 50 2.17 -3.89 -2.67
C MET A 50 2.58 -5.17 -1.92
N VAL A 51 3.18 -5.02 -0.74
CA VAL A 51 3.56 -6.16 0.12
C VAL A 51 2.33 -6.90 0.62
N ALA A 52 1.30 -6.19 1.08
CA ALA A 52 0.07 -6.82 1.56
C ALA A 52 -0.65 -7.61 0.47
N VAL A 53 -0.79 -7.04 -0.73
CA VAL A 53 -1.39 -7.70 -1.90
C VAL A 53 -0.55 -8.91 -2.32
N GLY A 54 0.78 -8.79 -2.35
CA GLY A 54 1.68 -9.90 -2.67
C GLY A 54 1.57 -11.06 -1.66
N LEU A 55 1.55 -10.74 -0.37
CA LEU A 55 1.35 -11.74 0.69
C LEU A 55 -0.02 -12.41 0.57
N TRP A 56 -1.08 -11.63 0.31
CA TRP A 56 -2.43 -12.16 0.15
C TRP A 56 -2.56 -13.05 -1.09
N ALA A 57 -1.92 -12.65 -2.19
CA ALA A 57 -1.85 -13.43 -3.42
C ALA A 57 -1.11 -14.76 -3.20
N ALA A 58 -0.01 -14.76 -2.44
CA ALA A 58 0.72 -15.96 -2.05
C ALA A 58 -0.13 -16.90 -1.19
N LEU A 59 -0.88 -16.36 -0.23
CA LEU A 59 -1.81 -17.13 0.61
C LEU A 59 -2.96 -17.73 -0.21
N LYS A 60 -3.45 -17.01 -1.22
CA LYS A 60 -4.51 -17.49 -2.11
C LYS A 60 -4.02 -18.57 -3.09
N GLY A 61 -2.79 -18.42 -3.59
CA GLY A 61 -2.17 -19.34 -4.54
C GLY A 61 -2.76 -19.31 -5.97
N GLY A 62 -2.23 -20.17 -6.84
CA GLY A 62 -2.69 -20.31 -8.21
C GLY A 62 -2.52 -19.03 -9.05
N LYS A 63 -3.53 -18.68 -9.84
CA LYS A 63 -3.51 -17.49 -10.72
C LYS A 63 -3.43 -16.17 -9.96
N ALA A 64 -3.84 -16.15 -8.68
CA ALA A 64 -3.85 -14.93 -7.87
C ALA A 64 -2.44 -14.36 -7.67
N VAL A 65 -1.42 -15.23 -7.60
CA VAL A 65 0.01 -14.85 -7.42
C VAL A 65 0.47 -13.86 -8.50
N LEU A 66 -0.05 -14.00 -9.73
CA LEU A 66 0.27 -13.09 -10.83
C LEU A 66 -0.81 -12.02 -11.03
N ALA A 67 -2.08 -12.41 -11.01
CA ALA A 67 -3.17 -11.50 -11.37
C ALA A 67 -3.35 -10.35 -10.38
N TRP A 68 -3.14 -10.59 -9.08
CA TRP A 68 -3.44 -9.58 -8.05
C TRP A 68 -2.37 -8.49 -7.97
N PRO A 69 -1.06 -8.80 -7.94
CA PRO A 69 -0.04 -7.76 -8.02
C PRO A 69 -0.09 -6.98 -9.35
N ALA A 70 -0.39 -7.67 -10.47
CA ALA A 70 -0.45 -7.04 -11.79
C ALA A 70 -1.66 -6.10 -11.96
N ALA A 71 -2.76 -6.33 -11.25
CA ALA A 71 -3.93 -5.44 -11.26
C ALA A 71 -3.77 -4.24 -10.31
N PHE A 72 -2.77 -4.28 -9.43
CA PHE A 72 -2.51 -3.24 -8.45
C PHE A 72 -1.52 -2.18 -8.95
N VAL A 73 -0.56 -2.57 -9.80
CA VAL A 73 0.36 -1.67 -10.53
C VAL A 73 -0.38 -0.91 -11.62
#